data_AF-A0A7S1T2I9-F1
#
_entry.id   AF-A0A7S1T2I9-F1
#
_cell.length_a   1.000
_cell.length_b   1.000
_cell.length_c   1.000
_cell.angle_alpha   90.00
_cell.angle_beta   90.00
_cell.angle_gamma   90.00
#
_symmetry.space_group_name_H-M   'P 1'
#
loop_
_entity.id
_entity.type
_entity.pdbx_description
1 polymer ?
#
loop_
_entity_poly.entity_id
_entity_poly.type
_entity_poly.pdbx_seq_one_letter_code
_entity_poly.pdbx_strand_id
1 'polypeptide(L)'
;WGVKERDYDPREEYPGEYPLSEPEVQIVNGIVREWKPHAWVNVHSGMEALFMPFDHQATIPAGAAGLAQLGMLKHLNSLICGNRCAVGSGGKSVGYLAHGTATDHMFLKEAVPLSFTWEIYGDMKAHYMDCFRMFNPLTREHLESVVNAWTPGFLYLIALLPSHPT
;
A
#
# COMPACT_ATOMS: atom_id res chain seq x y z
N TRP A 1 5.31 8.72 -13.37
CA TRP A 1 6.73 8.39 -13.12
C TRP A 1 7.57 9.64 -13.40
N GLY A 2 8.58 9.90 -12.57
CA GLY A 2 9.52 11.03 -12.77
C GLY A 2 9.00 12.42 -12.38
N VAL A 3 7.75 12.53 -11.92
CA VAL A 3 7.21 13.76 -11.34
C VAL A 3 7.74 13.89 -9.92
N LYS A 4 8.23 15.08 -9.57
CA LYS A 4 8.84 15.39 -8.27
C LYS A 4 7.93 16.35 -7.52
N GLU A 5 7.47 15.96 -6.35
CA GLU A 5 6.71 16.84 -5.47
C GLU A 5 7.62 17.89 -4.82
N ARG A 6 7.01 18.89 -4.17
CA ARG A 6 7.74 20.02 -3.59
C ARG A 6 8.76 19.61 -2.52
N ASP A 7 8.49 18.52 -1.82
CA ASP A 7 9.28 17.93 -0.73
C ASP A 7 10.23 16.80 -1.19
N TYR A 8 10.35 16.57 -2.49
CA TYR A 8 11.21 15.54 -3.07
C TYR A 8 12.65 15.57 -2.54
N ASP A 9 13.10 14.44 -2.00
CA ASP A 9 14.50 14.18 -1.65
C ASP A 9 15.08 13.06 -2.53
N PRO A 10 16.06 13.35 -3.42
CA PRO A 10 16.66 12.34 -4.28
C PRO A 10 17.47 11.27 -3.53
N ARG A 11 17.71 11.41 -2.22
CA ARG A 11 18.37 10.37 -1.43
C ARG A 11 17.40 9.27 -0.99
N GLU A 12 16.13 9.61 -0.84
CA GLU A 12 15.09 8.71 -0.34
C GLU A 12 14.11 8.28 -1.45
N GLU A 13 13.87 9.15 -2.44
CA GLU A 13 12.76 8.98 -3.41
C GLU A 13 13.22 9.06 -4.87
N TYR A 14 14.50 8.78 -5.17
CA TYR A 14 14.99 8.79 -6.56
C TYR A 14 14.23 7.77 -7.44
N PRO A 15 13.55 8.21 -8.51
CA PRO A 15 12.65 7.33 -9.28
C PRO A 15 13.37 6.44 -10.30
N GLY A 16 14.70 6.47 -10.36
CA GLY A 16 15.50 5.81 -11.39
C GLY A 16 15.70 6.66 -12.65
N GLU A 17 16.42 6.11 -13.63
CA GLU A 17 16.69 6.79 -14.92
C GLU A 17 15.50 6.74 -15.89
N TYR A 18 14.68 5.69 -15.81
CA TYR A 18 13.48 5.48 -16.61
C TYR A 18 12.49 4.55 -15.87
N PRO A 19 11.19 4.49 -16.24
CA PRO A 19 10.24 3.60 -15.59
C PRO A 19 10.69 2.14 -15.64
N LEU A 20 10.63 1.43 -14.51
CA LEU A 20 11.09 0.05 -14.38
C LEU A 20 12.60 -0.13 -14.62
N SER A 21 13.44 0.87 -14.31
CA SER A 21 14.91 0.75 -14.41
C SER A 21 15.48 -0.31 -13.46
N GLU A 22 14.91 -0.44 -12.27
CA GLU A 22 15.42 -1.35 -11.24
C GLU A 22 15.12 -2.81 -11.57
N PRO A 23 16.12 -3.72 -11.52
CA PRO A 23 15.94 -5.12 -11.89
C PRO A 23 14.92 -5.85 -11.00
N GLU A 24 14.83 -5.49 -9.72
CA GLU A 24 13.86 -6.05 -8.78
C GLU A 24 12.42 -5.77 -9.23
N VAL A 25 12.17 -4.53 -9.69
CA VAL A 25 10.87 -4.11 -10.19
C VAL A 25 10.53 -4.82 -11.50
N GLN A 26 11.52 -5.02 -12.38
CA GLN A 26 11.33 -5.76 -13.64
C GLN A 26 10.92 -7.22 -13.39
N ILE A 27 11.55 -7.90 -12.43
CA ILE A 27 11.23 -9.30 -12.07
C ILE A 27 9.78 -9.39 -11.59
N VAL A 28 9.40 -8.56 -10.61
CA VAL A 28 8.05 -8.53 -10.06
C VAL A 28 7.02 -8.24 -11.15
N ASN A 29 7.28 -7.25 -11.99
CA ASN A 29 6.38 -6.88 -13.08
C ASN A 29 6.26 -8.01 -14.13
N GLY A 30 7.34 -8.75 -14.39
CA GLY A 30 7.32 -9.95 -15.23
C GLY A 30 6.38 -11.03 -14.66
N ILE A 31 6.48 -11.32 -13.36
CA ILE A 31 5.61 -12.29 -12.67
C ILE A 31 4.14 -11.85 -12.74
N VAL A 32 3.85 -10.57 -12.48
CA VAL A 32 2.48 -10.03 -12.55
C VAL A 32 1.90 -10.17 -13.95
N ARG A 33 2.68 -9.87 -15.00
CA ARG A 33 2.24 -10.00 -16.40
C ARG A 33 1.96 -11.42 -16.82
N GLU A 34 2.77 -12.37 -16.35
CA GLU A 34 2.60 -13.79 -16.63
C GLU A 34 1.40 -14.36 -15.86
N TRP A 35 1.32 -14.10 -14.56
CA TRP A 35 0.34 -14.70 -13.66
C TRP A 35 -1.03 -14.03 -13.70
N LYS A 36 -1.09 -12.72 -13.97
CA LYS A 36 -2.30 -11.88 -14.01
C LYS A 36 -3.15 -11.98 -12.72
N PRO A 37 -2.63 -11.48 -11.59
CA PRO A 37 -3.34 -11.53 -10.31
C PRO A 37 -4.73 -10.88 -10.35
N HIS A 38 -5.64 -11.42 -9.54
CA HIS A 38 -6.88 -10.72 -9.17
C HIS A 38 -6.65 -9.67 -8.07
N ALA A 39 -5.60 -9.86 -7.25
CA ALA A 39 -5.25 -8.97 -6.16
C ALA A 39 -3.73 -8.79 -6.04
N TRP A 40 -3.32 -7.56 -5.76
CA TRP A 40 -1.96 -7.13 -5.44
C TRP A 40 -1.96 -6.44 -4.08
N VAL A 41 -1.04 -6.85 -3.20
CA VAL A 41 -0.81 -6.19 -1.92
C VAL A 41 0.70 -5.98 -1.77
N ASN A 42 1.13 -4.74 -1.61
CA ASN A 42 2.48 -4.43 -1.14
C ASN A 42 2.41 -3.99 0.33
N VAL A 43 3.38 -4.42 1.13
CA VAL A 43 3.37 -4.26 2.58
C VAL A 43 4.54 -3.38 2.98
N HIS A 44 4.23 -2.36 3.77
CA HIS A 44 5.13 -1.31 4.22
C HIS A 44 4.98 -1.09 5.73
N SER A 45 5.88 -0.27 6.29
CA SER A 45 5.76 0.28 7.64
C SER A 45 6.09 1.77 7.59
N GLY A 46 5.78 2.47 8.69
CA GLY A 46 5.86 3.92 8.85
C GLY A 46 4.58 4.49 9.45
N MET A 47 3.45 3.79 9.29
CA MET A 47 2.15 4.10 9.89
C MET A 47 1.25 2.86 9.97
N GLU A 48 0.02 3.03 10.44
CA GLU A 48 -1.04 2.01 10.36
C GLU A 48 -2.10 2.44 9.34
N ALA A 49 -2.14 1.79 8.17
CA ALA A 49 -3.04 2.16 7.09
C ALA A 49 -3.34 1.06 6.08
N LEU A 50 -4.45 1.22 5.38
CA LEU A 50 -4.91 0.40 4.27
C LEU A 50 -5.23 1.33 3.09
N PHE A 51 -4.36 1.36 2.10
CA PHE A 51 -4.51 2.21 0.93
C PHE A 51 -4.94 1.44 -0.30
N MET A 52 -5.68 2.15 -1.14
CA MET A 52 -6.01 1.80 -2.51
C MET A 52 -5.51 2.95 -3.41
N PRO A 53 -5.51 2.78 -4.75
CA PRO A 53 -5.24 3.89 -5.64
C PRO A 53 -6.15 5.10 -5.35
N PHE A 54 -5.76 6.32 -5.71
CA PHE A 54 -4.45 6.66 -6.26
C PHE A 54 -3.46 7.15 -5.21
N ASP A 55 -2.18 6.89 -5.43
CA ASP A 55 -1.09 7.49 -4.66
C ASP A 55 -0.65 8.82 -5.30
N HIS A 56 -0.63 8.90 -6.63
CA HIS A 56 -0.28 10.11 -7.37
C HIS A 56 -1.42 11.15 -7.48
N GLN A 57 -2.60 10.87 -6.91
CA GLN A 57 -3.74 11.79 -6.87
C GLN A 57 -4.46 11.69 -5.53
N ALA A 58 -5.04 12.81 -5.07
CA ALA A 58 -5.82 12.87 -3.83
C ALA A 58 -7.28 12.35 -3.99
N THR A 59 -7.48 11.35 -4.84
CA THR A 59 -8.79 10.77 -5.16
C THR A 59 -8.69 9.25 -5.29
N ILE A 60 -9.80 8.56 -5.05
CA ILE A 60 -9.94 7.14 -5.39
C ILE A 60 -10.40 6.98 -6.86
N PRO A 61 -10.18 5.81 -7.50
CA PRO A 61 -10.82 5.44 -8.74
C PRO A 61 -12.32 5.69 -8.70
N ALA A 62 -12.84 6.32 -9.75
CA ALA A 62 -14.27 6.60 -9.87
C ALA A 62 -15.08 5.32 -10.15
N GLY A 63 -16.37 5.38 -9.82
CA GLY A 63 -17.33 4.32 -10.15
C GLY A 63 -17.40 3.19 -9.11
N ALA A 64 -18.18 2.16 -9.44
CA ALA A 64 -18.54 1.09 -8.52
C ALA A 64 -17.32 0.29 -8.04
N ALA A 65 -16.33 0.05 -8.90
CA ALA A 65 -15.13 -0.70 -8.54
C ALA A 65 -14.30 0.01 -7.47
N GLY A 66 -14.09 1.32 -7.58
CA GLY A 66 -13.38 2.07 -6.54
C GLY A 66 -14.14 2.12 -5.22
N LEU A 67 -15.46 2.26 -5.26
CA LEU A 67 -16.30 2.21 -4.06
C LEU A 67 -16.29 0.83 -3.39
N ALA A 68 -16.27 -0.25 -4.18
CA ALA A 68 -16.20 -1.62 -3.68
C ALA A 68 -14.84 -1.90 -3.02
N GLN A 69 -13.72 -1.47 -3.62
CA GLN A 69 -12.40 -1.51 -3.00
C GLN A 69 -12.36 -0.75 -1.67
N LEU A 70 -12.91 0.47 -1.62
CA LEU A 70 -12.98 1.25 -0.39
C LEU A 70 -13.80 0.53 0.70
N GLY A 71 -14.93 -0.09 0.31
CA GLY A 71 -15.74 -0.88 1.22
C GLY A 71 -15.00 -2.09 1.78
N MET A 72 -14.25 -2.80 0.92
CA MET A 72 -13.40 -3.92 1.31
C MET A 72 -12.32 -3.50 2.32
N LEU A 73 -11.60 -2.41 2.06
CA LEU A 73 -10.57 -1.91 2.98
C LEU A 73 -11.15 -1.47 4.33
N LYS A 74 -12.34 -0.85 4.34
CA LYS A 74 -13.04 -0.52 5.60
C LYS A 74 -13.40 -1.79 6.39
N HIS A 75 -13.84 -2.84 5.71
CA HIS A 75 -14.13 -4.10 6.37
C HIS A 75 -12.86 -4.76 6.93
N LEU A 76 -11.78 -4.79 6.13
CA LEU A 76 -10.47 -5.28 6.59
C LEU A 76 -9.93 -4.48 7.78
N ASN A 77 -10.09 -3.14 7.80
CA ASN A 77 -9.71 -2.30 8.94
C ASN A 77 -10.42 -2.75 10.23
N SER A 78 -11.71 -3.10 10.15
CA SER A 78 -12.45 -3.58 11.31
C SER A 78 -11.94 -4.93 11.83
N LEU A 79 -11.49 -5.82 10.93
CA LEU A 79 -11.01 -7.17 11.25
C LEU A 79 -9.55 -7.18 11.75
N ILE A 80 -8.70 -6.34 11.16
CA ILE A 80 -7.24 -6.37 11.36
C ILE A 80 -6.82 -5.31 12.38
N CYS A 81 -7.23 -4.06 12.17
CA CYS A 81 -6.74 -2.95 12.98
C CYS A 81 -7.74 -2.49 14.05
N GLY A 82 -8.93 -3.08 14.17
CA GLY A 82 -9.97 -2.58 15.08
C GLY A 82 -10.39 -1.14 14.77
N ASN A 83 -10.46 -0.78 13.48
CA ASN A 83 -10.77 0.56 12.97
C ASN A 83 -9.74 1.67 13.26
N ARG A 84 -8.53 1.32 13.70
CA ARG A 84 -7.44 2.29 13.94
C ARG A 84 -6.77 2.78 12.66
N CYS A 85 -6.69 1.94 11.63
CA CYS A 85 -5.92 2.23 10.43
C CYS A 85 -6.56 3.38 9.63
N ALA A 86 -5.73 4.23 9.03
CA ALA A 86 -6.18 5.14 7.98
C ALA A 86 -6.65 4.32 6.75
N VAL A 87 -7.70 4.76 6.06
CA VAL A 87 -8.26 4.04 4.91
C VAL A 87 -8.63 5.00 3.78
N GLY A 88 -8.16 4.72 2.56
CA GLY A 88 -8.52 5.50 1.38
C GLY A 88 -7.47 5.49 0.27
N SER A 89 -7.48 6.52 -0.57
CA SER A 89 -6.41 6.75 -1.54
C SER A 89 -5.10 7.09 -0.82
N GLY A 90 -3.96 6.56 -1.24
CA GLY A 90 -2.67 6.92 -0.64
C GLY A 90 -2.40 8.43 -0.72
N GLY A 91 -2.61 9.02 -1.90
CA GLY A 91 -2.37 10.44 -2.15
C GLY A 91 -3.27 11.38 -1.35
N LYS A 92 -4.45 10.91 -0.93
CA LYS A 92 -5.35 11.66 -0.04
C LYS A 92 -5.09 11.41 1.43
N SER A 93 -4.80 10.16 1.78
CA SER A 93 -4.84 9.70 3.18
C SER A 93 -3.51 9.93 3.91
N VAL A 94 -2.40 9.90 3.18
CA VAL A 94 -1.05 10.16 3.73
C VAL A 94 -0.75 11.66 3.78
N GLY A 95 -1.36 12.45 2.88
CA GLY A 95 -1.22 13.91 2.85
C GLY A 95 -0.15 14.44 1.90
N TYR A 96 0.52 13.57 1.15
CA TYR A 96 1.39 13.91 0.01
C TYR A 96 1.07 12.99 -1.18
N LEU A 97 1.50 13.39 -2.37
CA LEU A 97 1.31 12.61 -3.60
C LEU A 97 2.58 11.82 -3.91
N ALA A 98 2.44 10.52 -4.17
CA ALA A 98 3.56 9.67 -4.54
C ALA A 98 3.43 9.23 -6.00
N HIS A 99 4.45 9.52 -6.81
CA HIS A 99 4.41 9.24 -8.26
C HIS A 99 5.23 8.00 -8.61
N GLY A 100 4.64 7.11 -9.42
CA GLY A 100 5.35 5.90 -9.87
C GLY A 100 5.33 4.77 -8.85
N THR A 101 4.37 4.77 -7.93
CA THR A 101 4.20 3.69 -6.94
C THR A 101 3.76 2.38 -7.58
N ALA A 102 4.03 1.28 -6.89
CA ALA A 102 3.60 -0.04 -7.32
C ALA A 102 2.07 -0.15 -7.40
N THR A 103 1.34 0.35 -6.39
CA THR A 103 -0.13 0.28 -6.33
C THR A 103 -0.79 0.94 -7.53
N ASP A 104 -0.34 2.13 -7.92
CA ASP A 104 -0.86 2.82 -9.10
C ASP A 104 -0.47 2.11 -10.40
N HIS A 105 0.75 1.58 -10.50
CA HIS A 105 1.19 0.83 -11.69
C HIS A 105 0.38 -0.47 -11.86
N MET A 106 0.20 -1.25 -10.80
CA MET A 106 -0.56 -2.50 -10.84
C MET A 106 -2.02 -2.24 -11.21
N PHE A 107 -2.62 -1.16 -10.70
CA PHE A 107 -4.00 -0.80 -11.04
C PHE A 107 -4.15 -0.25 -12.47
N LEU A 108 -3.32 0.72 -12.88
CA LEU A 108 -3.50 1.43 -14.16
C LEU A 108 -2.87 0.75 -15.36
N LYS A 109 -1.73 0.06 -15.18
CA LYS A 109 -0.95 -0.51 -16.29
C LYS A 109 -1.15 -2.01 -16.42
N GLU A 110 -1.04 -2.72 -15.31
CA GLU A 110 -1.21 -4.19 -15.30
C GLU A 110 -2.67 -4.60 -15.08
N ALA A 111 -3.57 -3.63 -14.85
CA ALA A 111 -5.02 -3.80 -14.71
C ALA A 111 -5.42 -4.85 -13.65
N VAL A 112 -4.65 -4.93 -12.56
CA VAL A 112 -4.96 -5.79 -11.42
C VAL A 112 -6.20 -5.22 -10.72
N PRO A 113 -7.32 -5.98 -10.62
CA PRO A 113 -8.61 -5.45 -10.15
C PRO A 113 -8.56 -4.85 -8.75
N LEU A 114 -7.79 -5.47 -7.85
CA LEU A 114 -7.59 -5.04 -6.48
C LEU A 114 -6.11 -4.77 -6.25
N SER A 115 -5.73 -3.51 -6.06
CA SER A 115 -4.33 -3.13 -5.80
C SER A 115 -4.28 -2.35 -4.51
N PHE A 116 -3.51 -2.81 -3.53
CA PHE A 116 -3.46 -2.21 -2.20
C PHE A 116 -2.03 -2.01 -1.69
N THR A 117 -1.85 -0.97 -0.87
CA THR A 117 -0.68 -0.79 0.01
C THR A 117 -1.15 -0.94 1.44
N TRP A 118 -0.50 -1.81 2.21
CA TRP A 118 -0.77 -1.99 3.63
C TRP A 118 0.41 -1.48 4.45
N GLU A 119 0.14 -0.51 5.32
CA GLU A 119 1.10 0.02 6.29
C GLU A 119 0.81 -0.64 7.63
N ILE A 120 1.71 -1.52 8.09
CA ILE A 120 1.38 -2.48 9.15
C ILE A 120 1.86 -2.08 10.55
N TYR A 121 2.70 -1.05 10.62
CA TYR A 121 3.31 -0.58 11.84
C TYR A 121 3.83 0.84 11.67
N GLY A 122 3.66 1.68 12.69
CA GLY A 122 4.38 2.95 12.79
C GLY A 122 4.36 3.51 14.20
N ASP A 123 5.53 3.88 14.74
CA ASP A 123 5.61 4.60 16.01
C ASP A 123 5.54 6.12 15.77
N MET A 124 4.32 6.67 15.83
CA MET A 124 4.06 8.10 15.66
C MET A 124 4.63 8.98 16.78
N LYS A 125 5.19 8.39 17.85
CA LYS A 125 5.90 9.10 18.93
C LYS A 125 7.41 9.05 18.79
N ALA A 126 7.94 8.32 17.80
CA ALA A 126 9.36 8.35 17.50
C ALA A 126 9.79 9.74 17.04
N HIS A 127 11.02 10.13 17.37
CA HIS A 127 11.58 11.36 16.84
C HIS A 127 11.82 11.21 15.34
N TYR A 128 11.72 12.28 14.54
CA TYR A 128 11.84 12.21 13.08
C TYR A 128 13.21 11.71 12.58
N MET A 129 14.25 11.76 13.43
CA MET A 129 15.58 11.19 13.15
C MET A 129 15.74 9.74 13.64
N ASP A 130 14.78 9.21 14.39
CA ASP A 130 14.79 7.82 14.88
C ASP A 130 13.99 6.93 13.93
N CYS A 131 14.49 6.81 12.70
CA CYS A 131 13.85 6.03 11.66
C CYS A 131 13.69 4.57 12.08
N PHE A 132 14.68 4.00 12.78
CA PHE A 132 14.60 2.59 13.18
C PHE A 132 13.36 2.34 14.04
N ARG A 133 13.12 3.15 15.08
CA ARG A 133 11.94 3.02 15.93
C ARG A 133 10.64 3.35 15.20
N MET A 134 10.67 4.36 14.33
CA MET A 134 9.50 4.76 13.54
C MET A 134 8.97 3.60 12.69
N PHE A 135 9.87 2.88 12.02
CA PHE A 135 9.56 1.84 11.05
C PHE A 135 9.58 0.41 11.62
N ASN A 136 10.17 0.18 12.80
CA ASN A 136 10.37 -1.17 13.33
C ASN A 136 9.94 -1.31 14.80
N PRO A 137 9.26 -2.41 15.16
CA PRO A 137 9.08 -2.80 16.55
C PRO A 137 10.44 -3.03 17.24
N LEU A 138 10.60 -2.49 18.45
CA LEU A 138 11.89 -2.54 19.17
C LEU A 138 12.11 -3.83 19.97
N THR A 139 11.06 -4.62 20.19
CA THR A 139 11.15 -5.90 20.91
C THR A 139 10.56 -7.02 20.08
N ARG A 140 11.02 -8.24 20.37
CA ARG A 140 10.52 -9.45 19.71
C ARG A 140 9.04 -9.66 19.96
N GLU A 141 8.57 -9.41 21.17
CA GLU A 141 7.16 -9.57 21.56
C GLU A 141 6.28 -8.60 20.77
N HIS A 142 6.74 -7.37 20.56
CA HIS A 142 6.01 -6.38 19.77
C HIS A 142 6.01 -6.75 18.28
N LEU A 143 7.15 -7.21 17.74
CA LEU A 143 7.23 -7.73 16.38
C LEU A 143 6.25 -8.89 16.16
N GLU A 144 6.25 -9.87 17.06
CA GLU A 144 5.33 -11.01 17.01
C GLU A 144 3.87 -10.55 17.10
N SER A 145 3.57 -9.57 17.96
CA SER A 145 2.22 -8.99 18.04
C SER A 145 1.77 -8.33 16.73
N VAL A 146 2.65 -7.58 16.05
CA VAL A 146 2.33 -6.94 14.76
C VAL A 146 2.11 -8.00 13.69
N VAL A 147 3.04 -8.95 13.55
CA VAL A 147 2.93 -10.01 12.54
C VAL A 147 1.67 -10.85 12.75
N ASN A 148 1.37 -11.24 14.00
CA ASN A 148 0.18 -12.04 14.32
C ASN A 148 -1.12 -11.28 14.06
N ALA A 149 -1.16 -9.97 14.24
CA ALA A 149 -2.34 -9.16 13.95
C ALA A 149 -2.62 -9.06 12.45
N TRP A 150 -1.58 -8.90 11.63
CA TRP A 150 -1.72 -8.63 10.20
C TRP A 150 -1.76 -9.88 9.31
N THR A 151 -1.15 -10.99 9.74
CA THR A 151 -1.09 -12.24 8.95
C THR A 151 -2.49 -12.79 8.58
N PRO A 152 -3.49 -12.82 9.48
CA PRO A 152 -4.85 -13.24 9.12
C PRO A 152 -5.51 -12.34 8.05
N GLY A 153 -5.04 -11.09 7.91
CA GLY A 153 -5.54 -10.14 6.93
C GLY A 153 -5.52 -10.65 5.50
N PHE A 154 -4.49 -11.42 5.12
CA PHE A 154 -4.42 -12.05 3.80
C PHE A 154 -5.54 -13.08 3.59
N LEU A 155 -5.89 -13.85 4.62
CA LEU A 155 -6.99 -14.82 4.55
C LEU A 155 -8.34 -14.11 4.47
N TYR A 156 -8.52 -13.01 5.23
CA TYR A 156 -9.72 -12.19 5.13
C TYR A 156 -9.87 -11.57 3.74
N LEU A 157 -8.78 -11.05 3.16
CA LEU A 157 -8.79 -10.53 1.79
C LEU A 157 -9.23 -11.61 0.80
N ILE A 158 -8.64 -12.80 0.85
CA ILE A 158 -8.99 -13.93 -0.02
C ILE A 158 -10.47 -14.28 0.10
N ALA A 159 -11.00 -14.33 1.34
CA ALA A 159 -12.41 -14.63 1.58
C ALA A 159 -13.36 -13.56 1.02
N LEU A 160 -12.90 -12.31 0.87
CA LEU A 160 -13.68 -11.20 0.33
C LEU A 160 -13.61 -11.10 -1.20
N LEU A 161 -12.64 -11.73 -1.87
CA LEU A 161 -12.49 -11.67 -3.34
C LEU A 161 -13.77 -12.02 -4.11
N PRO A 162 -14.54 -13.08 -3.77
CA PRO A 162 -15.75 -13.43 -4.52
C PRO A 162 -16.86 -12.37 -4.44
N SER A 163 -16.81 -11.48 -3.46
CA SER A 163 -17.80 -10.41 -3.26
C SER A 163 -17.48 -9.14 -4.07
N HIS A 164 -16.31 -9.08 -4.71
CA HIS A 164 -15.94 -7.96 -5.55
C HIS A 164 -16.18 -8.32 -7.03
N PRO A 165 -16.88 -7.47 -7.81
CA PRO A 165 -16.99 -7.69 -9.25
C PRO A 165 -15.59 -7.65 -9.86
N THR A 166 -15.21 -8.74 -10.52
CA THR A 166 -14.00 -8.87 -11.33
C THR A 166 -14.16 -8.15 -12.66
#